data_AF-A0A520JJ30-F1
#
_entry.id   AF-A0A520JJ30-F1
#
_cell.length_a   1.000
_cell.length_b   1.000
_cell.length_c   1.000
_cell.angle_alpha   90.00
_cell.angle_beta   90.00
_cell.angle_gamma   90.00
#
_symmetry.space_group_name_H-M   'P 1'
#
loop_
_entity.id
_entity.type
_entity.pdbx_description
1 polymer ?
#
loop_
_entity_poly.entity_id
_entity_poly.type
_entity_poly.pdbx_seq_one_letter_code
_entity_poly.pdbx_strand_id
1 'polypeptide(L)' 'MDFIAILSIFVLACFVGYFVVWSVTPALHTPLMAVTNA' A
#
# COMPACT_ATOMS: atom_id res chain seq x y z
N MET A 1 -10.31 -9.85 17.25
CA MET A 1 -9.77 -10.09 15.90
C MET A 1 -8.86 -11.31 16.01
N ASP A 2 -9.28 -12.43 15.45
CA ASP A 2 -8.49 -13.66 15.53
C ASP A 2 -7.26 -13.58 14.62
N PHE A 3 -6.22 -14.37 14.91
CA PHE A 3 -4.97 -14.35 14.14
C PHE A 3 -5.19 -14.50 12.64
N ILE A 4 -6.08 -15.42 12.24
CA ILE A 4 -6.42 -15.65 10.82
C ILE A 4 -7.05 -14.40 10.20
N ALA A 5 -7.91 -13.69 10.94
CA ALA A 5 -8.51 -12.45 10.45
C ALA A 5 -7.45 -11.36 10.25
N ILE A 6 -6.53 -11.16 11.22
CA ILE A 6 -5.46 -10.17 11.11
C ILE A 6 -4.52 -10.51 9.95
N LEU A 7 -4.15 -11.79 9.80
CA LEU A 7 -3.30 -12.26 8.70
C LEU A 7 -3.98 -12.03 7.34
N SER A 8 -5.29 -12.28 7.23
CA SER A 8 -6.04 -12.03 6.00
C SER A 8 -6.07 -10.55 5.63
N ILE A 9 -6.29 -9.66 6.60
CA ILE A 9 -6.29 -8.20 6.40
C ILE A 9 -4.90 -7.74 5.97
N PHE A 10 -3.83 -8.26 6.59
CA PHE A 10 -2.46 -7.93 6.23
C PHE A 10 -2.16 -8.29 4.76
N VAL A 11 -2.47 -9.53 4.35
CA VAL A 11 -2.24 -9.98 2.98
C VAL A 11 -3.04 -9.15 1.98
N LEU A 12 -4.31 -8.87 2.26
CA LEU A 12 -5.16 -8.02 1.42
C LEU A 12 -4.62 -6.59 1.33
N ALA A 13 -4.16 -6.00 2.43
CA ALA A 13 -3.57 -4.67 2.45
C ALA A 13 -2.30 -4.57 1.57
N CYS A 14 -1.45 -5.61 1.57
CA CYS A 14 -0.29 -5.68 0.67
C CYS A 14 -0.69 -5.66 -0.81
N PHE A 15 -1.70 -6.46 -1.18
CA PHE A 15 -2.20 -6.46 -2.56
C PHE A 15 -2.78 -5.10 -2.96
N VAL A 16 -3.62 -4.51 -2.11
CA VAL A 16 -4.21 -3.18 -2.38
C VAL A 16 -3.10 -2.13 -2.55
N GLY A 17 -2.14 -2.07 -1.64
CA GLY A 17 -1.04 -1.11 -1.72
C GLY A 17 -0.22 -1.26 -3.01
N TYR A 18 0.05 -2.49 -3.42
CA TYR A 18 0.77 -2.78 -4.66
C TYR A 18 0.01 -2.28 -5.91
N PHE A 19 -1.27 -2.60 -6.04
CA PHE A 19 -2.08 -2.17 -7.17
C PHE A 19 -2.29 -0.65 -7.22
N VAL A 20 -2.39 0.01 -6.06
CA VAL A 20 -2.52 1.47 -5.96
C VAL A 20 -1.28 2.19 -6.49
N VAL A 21 -0.09 1.62 -6.28
CA VAL A 21 1.18 2.25 -6.67
C VAL A 21 1.66 1.83 -8.07
N TRP A 22 1.14 0.73 -8.64
CA TRP A 22 1.64 0.11 -9.88
C TRP A 22 1.71 1.05 -11.11
N SER A 23 0.90 2.10 -11.18
CA SER A 23 0.89 3.02 -12.33
C SER A 23 0.71 4.48 -11.94
N VAL A 24 1.43 4.91 -10.90
CA VAL A 24 1.50 6.34 -10.56
C VAL A 24 2.21 7.11 -11.68
N THR A 25 1.76 8.34 -11.94
CA THR A 25 2.42 9.18 -12.94
C THR A 25 3.86 9.49 -12.53
N PRO A 26 4.84 9.59 -13.44
CA PRO A 26 6.25 9.78 -13.08
C PRO A 26 6.52 10.99 -12.18
N ALA A 27 5.76 12.07 -12.35
CA ALA A 27 5.86 13.27 -11.51
C ALA A 27 5.50 13.03 -10.03
N LEU A 28 4.84 11.91 -9.72
CA LEU A 28 4.36 11.59 -8.38
C LEU A 28 5.30 10.69 -7.57
N HIS A 29 6.38 10.13 -8.11
CA HIS A 29 7.22 9.23 -7.30
C HIS A 29 7.86 9.92 -6.08
N THR A 30 8.37 11.14 -6.25
CA THR A 30 8.96 11.91 -5.14
C THR A 30 7.92 12.39 -4.11
N PRO A 31 6.76 12.95 -4.48
CA PRO A 31 5.73 13.29 -3.50
C PRO A 31 5.05 12.04 -2.90
N LEU A 32 4.91 10.93 -3.63
CA LEU A 32 4.39 9.66 -3.09
C LEU A 32 5.30 9.14 -1.99
N MET A 33 6.62 9.17 -2.21
CA MET A 33 7.60 8.82 -1.19
C MET A 33 7.50 9.72 0.04
N ALA A 34 7.28 11.03 -0.15
CA ALA A 34 7.05 11.96 0.96
C ALA A 34 5.76 11.63 1.73
N VAL A 35 4.64 11.31 1.06
CA VAL A 35 3.37 10.97 1.71
C VAL A 35 3.46 9.66 2.50
N THR A 36 4.21 8.67 2.02
CA THR A 36 4.40 7.41 2.77
C THR A 36 5.31 7.55 4.01
N ASN A 37 6.06 8.65 4.09
CA ASN A 37 6.94 8.98 5.22
C ASN A 37 6.43 10.18 6.05
N ALA A 38 5.19 10.61 5.80
CA ALA A 38 4.48 11.60 6.61
C ALA A 38 3.82 10.91 7.82
#